data_AF-A0A2P8F3M4-F1
#
_entry.id   AF-A0A2P8F3M4-F1
#
_cell.length_a   1.000
_cell.length_b   1.000
_cell.length_c   1.000
_cell.angle_alpha   90.00
_cell.angle_beta   90.00
_cell.angle_gamma   90.00
#
_symmetry.space_group_name_H-M   'P 1'
#
loop_
_entity.id
_entity.type
_entity.pdbx_description
1 polymer ?
#
loop_
_entity_poly.entity_id
_entity_poly.type
_entity_poly.pdbx_seq_one_letter_code
_entity_poly.pdbx_strand_id
1 'polypeptide(L)'
;MLRKVCLLAIGSAVLAGCSTHTSQAPIASTYPISEQQKMQAAHHWDVLAQHQAELLIQSDLLKSQPLFIKGADKATPFSTAFDTLLTSQLVANGAYVKTTPNQAAEVSYKVQVVKHKDRGYIRAPEGAMTTLAAGIAVATIPFNNWAEPALALIPAAAATDLFSGSWTSETSQEVVITTQVTMAEQVVYSDSSIYYINPGDNAHYITPSTRSVPVSSEW
;
A
#
# COMPACT_ATOMS: atom_id res chain seq x y z
N MET A 1 17.10 -49.59 -27.05
CA MET A 1 16.11 -49.41 -25.95
C MET A 1 16.76 -49.01 -24.62
N LEU A 2 17.98 -49.50 -24.32
CA LEU A 2 18.75 -49.15 -23.10
C LEU A 2 19.00 -47.64 -22.89
N ARG A 3 19.24 -46.88 -23.96
CA ARG A 3 19.49 -45.42 -23.91
C ARG A 3 18.27 -44.59 -23.48
N LYS A 4 17.04 -45.08 -23.72
CA LYS A 4 15.79 -44.40 -23.33
C LYS A 4 15.43 -44.68 -21.86
N VAL A 5 15.81 -45.84 -21.33
CA VAL A 5 15.58 -46.22 -19.93
C VAL A 5 16.54 -45.49 -18.98
N CYS A 6 17.79 -45.26 -19.39
CA CYS A 6 18.74 -44.47 -18.60
C CYS A 6 18.33 -42.99 -18.47
N LEU A 7 17.70 -42.39 -19.48
CA LEU A 7 17.20 -41.01 -19.41
C LEU A 7 15.99 -40.86 -18.46
N LEU A 8 15.16 -41.90 -18.34
CA LEU A 8 14.03 -41.93 -17.39
C LEU A 8 14.49 -42.14 -15.94
N ALA A 9 15.52 -42.98 -15.72
CA ALA A 9 16.04 -43.25 -14.37
C ALA A 9 16.79 -42.06 -13.75
N ILE A 10 17.44 -41.22 -14.56
CA ILE A 10 18.11 -40.00 -14.09
C ILE A 10 17.08 -38.93 -13.70
N GLY A 11 15.89 -38.92 -14.30
CA GLY A 11 14.82 -37.98 -13.97
C GLY A 11 14.15 -38.20 -12.61
N SER A 12 14.11 -39.45 -12.11
CA SER A 12 13.41 -39.77 -10.86
C SER A 12 14.25 -39.57 -9.59
N ALA A 13 15.58 -39.46 -9.70
CA ALA A 13 16.47 -39.36 -8.54
C ALA A 13 16.60 -37.94 -7.94
N VAL A 14 16.09 -36.90 -8.63
CA VAL A 14 16.21 -35.49 -8.20
C VAL A 14 15.05 -35.03 -7.29
N LEU A 15 14.06 -35.90 -7.03
CA LEU A 15 12.88 -35.58 -6.20
C LEU A 15 13.04 -35.95 -4.71
N ALA A 16 14.20 -36.47 -4.29
CA ALA A 16 14.50 -36.65 -2.87
C ALA A 16 14.89 -35.29 -2.25
N GLY A 17 13.89 -34.49 -1.92
CA GLY A 17 14.07 -33.24 -1.19
C GLY A 17 14.75 -33.48 0.16
N CYS A 18 15.98 -33.00 0.31
CA CYS A 18 16.66 -32.91 1.60
C CYS A 18 16.00 -31.82 2.46
N SER A 19 14.94 -32.14 3.18
CA SER A 19 14.31 -31.24 4.14
C SER A 19 15.04 -31.29 5.49
N THR A 20 16.21 -30.67 5.60
CA THR A 20 16.81 -30.37 6.90
C THR A 20 16.31 -29.02 7.39
N HIS A 21 15.15 -29.02 8.04
CA HIS A 21 14.47 -27.83 8.59
C HIS A 21 15.05 -27.46 9.97
N THR A 22 16.38 -27.42 10.09
CA THR A 22 17.07 -27.09 11.35
C THR A 22 18.01 -25.91 11.12
N SER A 23 17.93 -24.92 11.99
CA SER A 23 18.83 -23.76 12.01
C SER A 23 19.26 -23.51 13.45
N GLN A 24 20.52 -23.10 13.63
CA GLN A 24 21.06 -22.75 14.93
C GLN A 24 20.51 -21.42 15.48
N ALA A 25 19.83 -20.64 14.63
CA ALA A 25 19.14 -19.40 14.99
C ALA A 25 17.87 -19.22 14.14
N PRO A 26 16.84 -18.51 14.64
CA PRO A 26 15.69 -18.14 13.83
C PRO A 26 16.13 -17.44 12.54
N ILE A 27 15.68 -17.94 11.40
CA ILE A 27 15.92 -17.30 10.10
C ILE A 27 14.95 -16.12 9.95
N ALA A 28 15.41 -15.06 9.28
CA ALA A 28 14.53 -13.97 8.89
C ALA A 28 13.43 -14.53 7.98
N SER A 29 12.17 -14.28 8.35
CA SER A 29 11.01 -14.54 7.49
C SER A 29 10.46 -13.20 7.00
N THR A 30 9.91 -13.21 5.79
CA THR A 30 9.25 -12.02 5.21
C THR A 30 7.74 -12.11 5.41
N TYR A 31 7.04 -11.00 5.17
CA TYR A 31 5.58 -10.95 5.22
C TYR A 31 4.95 -11.65 4.00
N PRO A 32 3.73 -12.20 4.12
CA PRO A 32 2.94 -12.63 2.96
C PRO A 32 2.69 -11.49 1.98
N ILE A 33 2.47 -11.83 0.71
CA ILE A 33 2.13 -10.84 -0.30
C ILE A 33 0.80 -10.15 0.06
N SER A 34 0.78 -8.83 -0.03
CA SER A 34 -0.41 -7.99 0.20
C SER A 34 -0.37 -6.78 -0.72
N GLU A 35 -1.55 -6.25 -1.03
CA GLU A 35 -1.70 -5.04 -1.83
C GLU A 35 -1.92 -3.84 -0.91
N GLN A 36 -1.33 -2.70 -1.28
CA GLN A 36 -1.51 -1.43 -0.59
C GLN A 36 -1.88 -0.36 -1.60
N GLN A 37 -2.90 0.42 -1.24
CA GLN A 37 -3.43 1.48 -2.08
C GLN A 37 -2.44 2.64 -2.18
N LYS A 38 -2.46 3.34 -3.32
CA LYS A 38 -1.57 4.48 -3.60
C LYS A 38 -2.37 5.75 -3.86
N MET A 39 -2.05 6.82 -3.13
CA MET A 39 -2.64 8.14 -3.28
C MET A 39 -1.95 8.89 -4.43
N GLN A 40 -2.58 8.87 -5.61
CA GLN A 40 -2.05 9.50 -6.84
C GLN A 40 -2.92 10.63 -7.37
N ALA A 41 -4.16 10.76 -6.88
CA ALA A 41 -5.10 11.78 -7.31
C ALA A 41 -5.94 12.28 -6.13
N ALA A 42 -6.43 13.51 -6.23
CA ALA A 42 -7.32 14.09 -5.22
C ALA A 42 -8.60 13.27 -5.02
N HIS A 43 -9.07 12.57 -6.06
CA HIS A 43 -10.17 11.60 -5.94
C HIS A 43 -9.90 10.51 -4.89
N HIS A 44 -8.64 10.09 -4.70
CA HIS A 44 -8.32 9.08 -3.68
C HIS A 44 -8.47 9.63 -2.26
N TRP A 45 -8.36 10.96 -2.09
CA TRP A 45 -8.66 11.62 -0.81
C TRP A 45 -10.17 11.61 -0.52
N ASP A 46 -11.01 11.73 -1.56
CA ASP A 46 -12.46 11.63 -1.43
C ASP A 46 -12.90 10.20 -1.09
N VAL A 47 -12.30 9.19 -1.74
CA VAL A 47 -12.53 7.78 -1.40
C VAL A 47 -12.15 7.49 0.06
N LEU A 48 -11.03 8.03 0.55
CA LEU A 48 -10.66 7.94 1.96
C LEU A 48 -11.69 8.65 2.85
N ALA A 49 -12.12 9.86 2.49
CA ALA A 49 -13.08 10.63 3.26
C ALA A 49 -14.44 9.90 3.36
N GLN A 50 -14.89 9.31 2.26
CA GLN A 50 -16.08 8.47 2.22
C GLN A 50 -15.94 7.27 3.14
N HIS A 51 -14.84 6.53 3.04
CA HIS A 51 -14.60 5.36 3.88
C HIS A 51 -14.58 5.71 5.37
N GLN A 52 -13.92 6.81 5.75
CA GLN A 52 -13.90 7.28 7.14
C GLN A 52 -15.28 7.72 7.61
N ALA A 53 -16.04 8.44 6.77
CA ALA A 53 -17.41 8.82 7.09
C ALA A 53 -18.28 7.58 7.36
N GLU A 54 -18.21 6.56 6.50
CA GLU A 54 -18.92 5.29 6.65
C GLU A 54 -18.57 4.59 7.98
N LEU A 55 -17.29 4.51 8.34
CA LEU A 55 -16.88 3.91 9.62
C LEU A 55 -17.40 4.70 10.83
N LEU A 56 -17.39 6.02 10.75
CA LEU A 56 -17.89 6.89 11.81
C LEU A 56 -19.40 6.75 12.02
N ILE A 57 -20.19 6.68 10.94
CA ILE A 57 -21.65 6.51 11.05
C ILE A 57 -22.07 5.08 11.41
N GLN A 58 -21.25 4.08 11.13
CA GLN A 58 -21.50 2.69 11.53
C GLN A 58 -21.25 2.47 13.03
N SER A 59 -20.46 3.32 13.68
CA SER A 59 -20.25 3.25 15.12
C SER A 59 -21.52 3.62 15.88
N ASP A 60 -22.07 2.66 16.64
CA ASP A 60 -23.26 2.85 17.46
C ASP A 60 -23.15 4.02 18.45
N LEU A 61 -21.92 4.29 18.92
CA LEU A 61 -21.64 5.38 19.83
C LEU A 61 -21.67 6.75 19.14
N LEU A 62 -21.28 6.82 17.86
CA LEU A 62 -21.08 8.07 17.14
C LEU A 62 -22.24 8.43 16.21
N LYS A 63 -23.01 7.45 15.72
CA LYS A 63 -24.10 7.66 14.76
C LYS A 63 -25.15 8.70 15.19
N SER A 64 -25.37 8.81 16.50
CA SER A 64 -26.35 9.74 17.09
C SER A 64 -25.71 10.99 17.71
N GLN A 65 -24.38 11.12 17.63
CA GLN A 65 -23.66 12.26 18.19
C GLN A 65 -23.42 13.31 17.11
N PRO A 66 -23.62 14.59 17.40
CA PRO A 66 -23.16 15.62 16.50
C PRO A 66 -21.62 15.60 16.44
N LEU A 67 -21.07 15.63 15.24
CA LEU A 67 -19.64 15.59 14.98
C LEU A 67 -19.13 17.01 14.70
N PHE A 68 -17.95 17.34 15.20
CA PHE A 68 -17.24 18.57 14.85
C PHE A 68 -15.88 18.19 14.29
N ILE A 69 -15.56 18.67 13.08
CA ILE A 69 -14.26 18.40 12.47
C ILE A 69 -13.30 19.50 12.91
N LYS A 70 -12.34 19.14 13.76
CA LYS A 70 -11.24 20.04 14.14
C LYS A 70 -10.22 20.22 13.02
N GLY A 71 -10.06 19.19 12.19
CA GLY A 71 -9.07 19.15 11.13
C GLY A 71 -7.67 18.81 11.63
N ALA A 72 -6.67 19.09 10.80
CA ALA A 72 -5.26 18.93 11.16
C ALA A 72 -4.71 20.17 11.89
N ASP A 73 -3.76 19.97 12.81
CA ASP A 73 -3.07 21.06 13.51
C ASP A 73 -2.34 22.03 12.57
N LYS A 74 -1.93 21.53 11.38
CA LYS A 74 -1.23 22.30 10.37
C LYS A 74 -1.89 22.14 9.02
N ALA A 75 -2.14 23.28 8.37
CA ALA A 75 -2.69 23.30 7.03
C ALA A 75 -1.66 22.77 6.00
N THR A 76 -2.12 21.79 5.22
CA THR A 76 -1.44 21.24 4.05
C THR A 76 -2.48 21.11 2.93
N PRO A 77 -2.07 21.02 1.65
CA PRO A 77 -3.02 20.81 0.56
C PRO A 77 -3.96 19.62 0.79
N PHE A 78 -3.41 18.52 1.30
CA PHE A 78 -4.21 17.35 1.69
C PHE A 78 -5.18 17.68 2.81
N SER A 79 -4.72 18.25 3.94
CA SER A 79 -5.59 18.47 5.10
C SER A 79 -6.75 19.41 4.79
N THR A 80 -6.49 20.51 4.08
CA THR A 80 -7.54 21.47 3.69
C THR A 80 -8.59 20.84 2.77
N ALA A 81 -8.15 20.02 1.81
CA ALA A 81 -9.08 19.28 0.94
C ALA A 81 -9.84 18.21 1.75
N PHE A 82 -9.14 17.46 2.58
CA PHE A 82 -9.70 16.36 3.36
C PHE A 82 -10.75 16.83 4.37
N ASP A 83 -10.56 18.00 5.02
CA ASP A 83 -11.58 18.61 5.88
C ASP A 83 -12.91 18.82 5.14
N THR A 84 -12.83 19.35 3.92
CA THR A 84 -14.00 19.66 3.08
C THR A 84 -14.66 18.38 2.56
N LEU A 85 -13.84 17.43 2.11
CA LEU A 85 -14.31 16.14 1.60
C LEU A 85 -14.99 15.33 2.71
N LEU A 86 -14.35 15.21 3.89
CA LEU A 86 -14.91 14.50 5.04
C LEU A 86 -16.21 15.14 5.53
N THR A 87 -16.28 16.47 5.59
CA THR A 87 -17.53 17.17 5.90
C THR A 87 -18.63 16.79 4.92
N SER A 88 -18.32 16.84 3.62
CA SER A 88 -19.28 16.55 2.55
C SER A 88 -19.78 15.11 2.63
N GLN A 89 -18.86 14.15 2.83
CA GLN A 89 -19.19 12.73 2.94
C GLN A 89 -19.98 12.42 4.21
N LEU A 90 -19.66 13.03 5.35
CA LEU A 90 -20.43 12.86 6.59
C LEU A 90 -21.87 13.36 6.45
N VAL A 91 -22.06 14.56 5.88
CA VAL A 91 -23.39 15.14 5.66
C VAL A 91 -24.17 14.33 4.62
N ALA A 92 -23.54 13.90 3.53
CA ALA A 92 -24.15 13.05 2.51
C ALA A 92 -24.63 11.70 3.08
N ASN A 93 -23.91 11.16 4.07
CA ASN A 93 -24.26 9.94 4.79
C ASN A 93 -25.21 10.16 5.99
N GLY A 94 -25.74 11.39 6.17
CA GLY A 94 -26.76 11.69 7.17
C GLY A 94 -26.24 11.99 8.58
N ALA A 95 -24.93 12.20 8.76
CA ALA A 95 -24.37 12.61 10.04
C ALA A 95 -24.67 14.09 10.33
N TYR A 96 -24.90 14.42 11.60
CA TYR A 96 -25.05 15.80 12.05
C TYR A 96 -23.67 16.44 12.28
N VAL A 97 -23.23 17.31 11.36
CA VAL A 97 -21.95 18.01 11.49
C VAL A 97 -22.16 19.43 12.02
N LYS A 98 -21.51 19.77 13.13
CA LYS A 98 -21.50 21.11 13.72
C LYS A 98 -20.31 21.93 13.20
N THR A 99 -20.50 23.25 13.14
CA THR A 99 -19.45 24.23 12.83
C THR A 99 -18.72 24.74 14.08
N THR A 100 -19.17 24.34 15.27
CA THR A 100 -18.55 24.69 16.56
C THR A 100 -18.38 23.44 17.42
N PRO A 101 -17.35 23.38 18.28
CA PRO A 101 -17.04 22.20 19.08
C PRO A 101 -18.02 21.94 20.25
N ASN A 102 -18.90 22.88 20.55
CA ASN A 102 -19.76 22.81 21.74
C ASN A 102 -20.71 21.60 21.66
N GLN A 103 -20.63 20.70 22.65
CA GLN A 103 -21.44 19.48 22.74
C GLN A 103 -21.40 18.67 21.44
N ALA A 104 -20.20 18.43 20.91
CA ALA A 104 -19.96 17.59 19.75
C ALA A 104 -18.80 16.63 20.02
N ALA A 105 -18.80 15.48 19.34
CA ALA A 105 -17.65 14.61 19.30
C ALA A 105 -16.63 15.19 18.32
N GLU A 106 -15.41 15.43 18.79
CA GLU A 106 -14.37 16.11 18.03
C GLU A 106 -13.63 15.09 17.16
N VAL A 107 -13.79 15.21 15.85
CA VAL A 107 -13.07 14.44 14.84
C VAL A 107 -11.77 15.19 14.51
N SER A 108 -10.64 14.54 14.75
CA SER A 108 -9.31 15.03 14.43
C SER A 108 -8.57 13.98 13.62
N TYR A 109 -7.58 14.40 12.84
CA TYR A 109 -6.72 13.44 12.15
C TYR A 109 -5.26 13.90 12.13
N LYS A 110 -4.38 12.91 12.11
CA LYS A 110 -2.93 13.09 12.04
C LYS A 110 -2.41 12.50 10.75
N VAL A 111 -1.57 13.28 10.07
CA VAL A 111 -0.91 12.88 8.83
C VAL A 111 0.57 12.73 9.10
N GLN A 112 1.13 11.55 8.83
CA GLN A 112 2.54 11.27 9.01
C GLN A 112 3.14 10.68 7.73
N VAL A 113 4.07 11.39 7.13
CA VAL A 113 4.86 10.84 6.01
C VAL A 113 6.02 10.01 6.55
N VAL A 114 6.12 8.78 6.09
CA VAL A 114 7.20 7.84 6.39
C VAL A 114 8.08 7.72 5.16
N LYS A 115 9.36 8.06 5.29
CA LYS A 115 10.35 7.94 4.22
C LYS A 115 11.29 6.78 4.51
N HIS A 116 11.24 5.78 3.64
CA HIS A 116 12.14 4.62 3.65
C HIS A 116 13.43 4.97 2.93
N LYS A 117 14.58 4.75 3.59
CA LYS A 117 15.91 5.11 3.04
C LYS A 117 16.60 3.96 2.32
N ASP A 118 16.22 2.73 2.63
CA ASP A 118 16.88 1.51 2.15
C ASP A 118 15.84 0.46 1.78
N ARG A 119 14.99 0.80 0.81
CA ARG A 119 13.93 -0.08 0.32
C ARG A 119 14.47 -0.83 -0.91
N GLY A 120 14.63 -2.14 -0.75
CA GLY A 120 15.07 -3.04 -1.82
C GLY A 120 13.97 -3.33 -2.83
N TYR A 121 14.28 -4.10 -3.88
CA TYR A 121 13.31 -4.44 -4.92
C TYR A 121 12.13 -5.26 -4.37
N ILE A 122 10.90 -4.85 -4.70
CA ILE A 122 9.69 -5.59 -4.34
C ILE A 122 9.47 -6.73 -5.35
N ARG A 123 9.42 -7.96 -4.84
CA ARG A 123 9.18 -9.16 -5.63
C ARG A 123 7.76 -9.21 -6.20
N ALA A 124 7.64 -9.72 -7.42
CA ALA A 124 6.40 -9.90 -8.16
C ALA A 124 5.72 -11.14 -7.61
N PRO A 125 4.39 -11.25 -7.77
CA PRO A 125 3.69 -12.47 -7.44
C PRO A 125 4.34 -13.68 -8.12
N GLU A 126 4.42 -14.79 -7.38
CA GLU A 126 5.02 -16.02 -7.89
C GLU A 126 4.30 -16.48 -9.17
N GLY A 127 5.06 -16.88 -10.19
CA GLY A 127 4.49 -17.38 -11.45
C GLY A 127 4.03 -16.29 -12.42
N ALA A 128 4.21 -14.99 -12.11
CA ALA A 128 3.81 -13.90 -13.00
C ALA A 128 4.52 -13.96 -14.36
N MET A 129 5.84 -14.20 -14.37
CA MET A 129 6.61 -14.31 -15.61
C MET A 129 6.27 -15.60 -16.35
N THR A 130 6.08 -16.71 -15.63
CA THR A 130 5.68 -18.01 -16.20
C THR A 130 4.33 -17.90 -16.89
N THR A 131 3.36 -17.24 -16.26
CA THR A 131 2.02 -17.02 -16.82
C THR A 131 2.09 -16.17 -18.08
N LEU A 132 2.86 -15.07 -18.05
CA LEU A 132 3.08 -14.24 -19.22
C LEU A 132 3.75 -15.03 -20.37
N ALA A 133 4.81 -15.78 -20.08
CA ALA A 133 5.52 -16.59 -21.06
C ALA A 133 4.64 -17.68 -21.65
N ALA A 134 3.82 -18.34 -20.83
CA ALA A 134 2.84 -19.32 -21.28
C ALA A 134 1.78 -18.68 -22.19
N GLY A 135 1.31 -17.48 -21.86
CA GLY A 135 0.38 -16.71 -22.70
C GLY A 135 0.97 -16.37 -24.07
N ILE A 136 2.21 -15.87 -24.11
CA ILE A 136 2.93 -15.57 -25.36
C ILE A 136 3.17 -16.85 -26.18
N ALA A 137 3.56 -17.95 -25.51
CA ALA A 137 3.76 -19.23 -26.16
C ALA A 137 2.48 -19.71 -26.84
N VAL A 138 1.33 -19.70 -26.14
CA VAL A 138 0.04 -20.08 -26.73
C VAL A 138 -0.37 -19.16 -27.88
N ALA A 139 -0.20 -17.83 -27.72
CA ALA A 139 -0.56 -16.86 -28.74
C ALA A 139 0.27 -16.96 -30.05
N THR A 140 1.47 -17.53 -29.98
CA THR A 140 2.38 -17.66 -31.14
C THR A 140 2.25 -18.99 -31.88
N ILE A 141 1.57 -20.00 -31.30
CA ILE A 141 1.30 -21.31 -31.93
C ILE A 141 0.68 -21.18 -33.34
N PRO A 142 -0.34 -20.32 -33.58
CA PRO A 142 -0.99 -20.23 -34.88
C PRO A 142 -0.09 -19.63 -35.97
N PHE A 143 0.90 -18.84 -35.58
CA PHE A 143 1.75 -18.07 -36.51
C PHE A 143 3.10 -18.75 -36.76
N ASN A 144 3.61 -19.50 -35.78
CA ASN A 144 4.95 -20.08 -35.84
C ASN A 144 4.95 -21.59 -36.13
N ASN A 145 3.80 -22.19 -36.44
CA ASN A 145 3.66 -23.62 -36.79
C ASN A 145 4.45 -24.57 -35.85
N TRP A 146 4.33 -24.35 -34.52
CA TRP A 146 5.04 -25.14 -33.50
C TRP A 146 6.57 -25.04 -33.50
N ALA A 147 7.18 -24.14 -34.28
CA ALA A 147 8.61 -23.90 -34.14
C ALA A 147 8.92 -23.45 -32.70
N GLU A 148 9.95 -24.05 -32.11
CA GLU A 148 10.18 -24.14 -30.67
C GLU A 148 10.67 -22.89 -29.89
N PRO A 149 11.00 -21.70 -30.44
CA PRO A 149 11.62 -20.65 -29.61
C PRO A 149 10.71 -20.09 -28.50
N ALA A 150 9.38 -20.10 -28.66
CA ALA A 150 8.46 -19.53 -27.66
C ALA A 150 8.20 -20.46 -26.47
N LEU A 151 8.22 -21.79 -26.66
CA LEU A 151 8.03 -22.76 -25.57
C LEU A 151 9.23 -22.79 -24.62
N ALA A 152 10.43 -22.51 -25.12
CA ALA A 152 11.63 -22.37 -24.30
C ALA A 152 11.57 -21.19 -23.31
N LEU A 153 10.67 -20.22 -23.53
CA LEU A 153 10.47 -19.11 -22.61
C LEU A 153 9.79 -19.56 -21.31
N ILE A 154 9.01 -20.65 -21.29
CA ILE A 154 8.29 -21.09 -20.08
C ILE A 154 9.27 -21.57 -18.99
N PRO A 155 10.22 -22.49 -19.24
CA PRO A 155 11.20 -22.87 -18.22
C PRO A 155 12.12 -21.72 -17.81
N ALA A 156 12.49 -20.85 -18.76
CA ALA A 156 13.26 -19.64 -18.45
C ALA A 156 12.47 -18.70 -17.53
N ALA A 157 11.18 -18.51 -17.80
CA ALA A 157 10.29 -17.71 -16.98
C ALA A 157 10.06 -18.32 -15.59
N ALA A 158 9.93 -19.64 -15.48
CA ALA A 158 9.85 -20.34 -14.20
C ALA A 158 11.13 -20.18 -13.38
N ALA A 159 12.31 -20.28 -14.02
CA ALA A 159 13.57 -19.95 -13.36
C ALA A 159 13.59 -18.49 -12.93
N THR A 160 13.11 -17.55 -13.76
CA THR A 160 13.00 -16.16 -13.33
C THR A 160 11.98 -15.98 -12.21
N ASP A 161 10.86 -16.68 -12.14
CA ASP A 161 9.95 -16.53 -10.99
C ASP A 161 10.60 -17.04 -9.70
N LEU A 162 11.40 -18.11 -9.79
CA LEU A 162 12.14 -18.68 -8.66
C LEU A 162 13.31 -17.79 -8.21
N PHE A 163 13.99 -17.09 -9.13
CA PHE A 163 15.24 -16.38 -8.85
C PHE A 163 15.20 -14.85 -9.04
N SER A 164 14.18 -14.32 -9.72
CA SER A 164 13.96 -12.88 -9.89
C SER A 164 13.20 -12.37 -8.68
N GLY A 165 13.94 -11.85 -7.70
CA GLY A 165 13.37 -10.92 -6.74
C GLY A 165 12.92 -9.67 -7.50
N SER A 166 11.70 -9.69 -8.06
CA SER A 166 11.28 -8.80 -9.14
C SER A 166 11.52 -7.31 -8.95
N TRP A 167 11.39 -6.59 -10.04
CA TRP A 167 11.60 -5.17 -10.18
C TRP A 167 10.25 -4.48 -10.40
N THR A 168 9.67 -3.90 -9.35
CA THR A 168 8.61 -2.90 -9.50
C THR A 168 9.11 -1.55 -9.01
N SER A 169 8.52 -0.47 -9.53
CA SER A 169 8.90 0.89 -9.15
C SER A 169 8.60 1.09 -7.67
N GLU A 170 9.69 1.10 -6.91
CA GLU A 170 9.65 1.31 -5.48
C GLU A 170 9.10 2.71 -5.17
N THR A 171 8.10 2.79 -4.30
CA THR A 171 7.78 4.06 -3.67
C THR A 171 8.44 4.08 -2.31
N SER A 172 9.43 4.95 -2.20
CA SER A 172 10.18 5.17 -0.96
C SER A 172 9.37 5.89 0.12
N GLN A 173 8.11 6.24 -0.15
CA GLN A 173 7.32 7.08 0.75
C GLN A 173 5.89 6.56 0.93
N GLU A 174 5.47 6.58 2.18
CA GLU A 174 4.14 6.23 2.62
C GLU A 174 3.57 7.38 3.45
N VAL A 175 2.26 7.46 3.52
CA VAL A 175 1.55 8.32 4.44
C VAL A 175 0.66 7.46 5.34
N VAL A 176 0.79 7.68 6.63
CA VAL A 176 -0.11 7.14 7.66
C VAL A 176 -1.09 8.24 8.02
N ILE A 177 -2.38 7.95 7.89
CA ILE A 177 -3.46 8.87 8.22
C ILE A 177 -4.24 8.23 9.36
N THR A 178 -4.21 8.88 10.52
CA THR A 178 -4.89 8.40 11.72
C THR A 178 -6.06 9.33 12.01
N THR A 179 -7.29 8.82 11.95
CA THR A 179 -8.50 9.56 12.31
C THR A 179 -8.92 9.16 13.71
N GLN A 180 -9.18 10.13 14.57
CA GLN A 180 -9.61 9.91 15.95
C GLN A 180 -10.84 10.75 16.27
N VAL A 181 -11.72 10.19 17.08
CA VAL A 181 -12.83 10.93 17.66
C VAL A 181 -12.66 10.98 19.16
N THR A 182 -12.71 12.19 19.71
CA THR A 182 -12.68 12.43 21.14
C THR A 182 -14.02 12.96 21.64
N MET A 183 -14.45 12.48 22.80
CA MET A 183 -15.67 12.92 23.47
C MET A 183 -15.43 12.88 24.97
N ALA A 184 -15.73 13.98 25.67
CA ALA A 184 -15.49 14.10 27.12
C ALA A 184 -14.06 13.70 27.54
N GLU A 185 -13.05 14.20 26.80
CA GLU A 185 -11.61 13.92 27.03
C GLU A 185 -11.19 12.45 26.85
N GLN A 186 -12.05 11.62 26.25
CA GLN A 186 -11.75 10.22 25.94
C GLN A 186 -11.68 10.00 24.43
N VAL A 187 -10.70 9.22 23.97
CA VAL A 187 -10.69 8.72 22.59
C VAL A 187 -11.71 7.60 22.51
N VAL A 188 -12.79 7.84 21.77
CA VAL A 188 -13.91 6.89 21.61
C VAL A 188 -13.85 6.13 20.29
N TYR A 189 -13.03 6.60 19.35
CA TYR A 189 -12.76 5.94 18.07
C TYR A 189 -11.36 6.31 17.59
N SER A 190 -10.66 5.36 16.98
CA SER A 190 -9.36 5.58 16.33
C SER A 190 -9.19 4.59 15.19
N ASP A 191 -8.96 5.10 13.99
CA ASP A 191 -8.60 4.31 12.80
C ASP A 191 -7.27 4.82 12.21
N SER A 192 -6.45 3.93 11.67
CA SER A 192 -5.18 4.28 11.04
C SER A 192 -5.03 3.55 9.71
N SER A 193 -5.02 4.33 8.64
CA SER A 193 -4.89 3.84 7.27
C SER A 193 -3.52 4.21 6.70
N ILE A 194 -2.90 3.29 5.97
CA ILE A 194 -1.55 3.44 5.40
C ILE A 194 -1.64 3.40 3.88
N TYR A 195 -1.05 4.40 3.24
CA TYR A 195 -1.06 4.52 1.78
C TYR A 195 0.31 4.81 1.22
N TYR A 196 0.56 4.30 0.03
CA TYR A 196 1.68 4.76 -0.77
C TYR A 196 1.45 6.15 -1.32
N ILE A 197 2.51 6.94 -1.44
CA ILE A 197 2.49 8.24 -2.13
C ILE A 197 3.60 8.29 -3.18
N ASN A 198 3.52 9.19 -4.17
CA ASN A 198 4.69 9.44 -5.00
C ASN A 198 5.70 10.30 -4.21
N PRO A 199 7.01 10.01 -4.28
CA PRO A 199 8.02 10.81 -3.57
C PRO A 199 8.01 12.31 -3.93
N GLY A 200 7.57 12.67 -5.14
CA GLY A 200 7.44 14.06 -5.59
C GLY A 200 6.22 14.80 -5.04
N ASP A 201 5.21 14.08 -4.56
CA ASP A 201 3.93 14.64 -4.10
C ASP A 201 3.87 14.81 -2.57
N ASN A 202 4.98 14.58 -1.87
CA ASN A 202 5.00 14.60 -0.41
C ASN A 202 4.69 15.96 0.21
N ALA A 203 4.91 17.04 -0.56
CA ALA A 203 4.58 18.41 -0.18
C ALA A 203 3.08 18.60 0.07
N HIS A 204 2.21 17.72 -0.45
CA HIS A 204 0.78 17.74 -0.13
C HIS A 204 0.49 17.38 1.34
N TYR A 205 1.41 16.70 2.02
CA TYR A 205 1.20 16.08 3.33
C TYR A 205 2.10 16.65 4.44
N ILE A 206 3.14 17.40 4.08
CA ILE A 206 4.07 18.01 5.04
C ILE A 206 4.00 19.53 4.95
N THR A 207 4.02 20.18 6.11
CA THR A 207 4.25 21.62 6.15
C THR A 207 5.73 21.88 5.88
N PRO A 208 6.09 22.82 4.98
CA PRO A 208 7.48 23.21 4.77
C PRO A 208 8.10 23.63 6.11
N SER A 209 9.29 23.10 6.44
CA SER A 209 10.03 23.64 7.58
C SER A 209 10.49 25.05 7.21
N THR A 210 10.00 26.06 7.92
CA THR A 210 10.53 27.42 7.79
C THR A 210 11.97 27.38 8.27
N ARG A 211 12.92 27.37 7.33
CA ARG A 211 14.33 27.53 7.66
C ARG A 211 14.49 28.94 8.21
N SER A 212 14.71 29.05 9.53
CA SER A 212 15.10 30.32 10.16
C SER A 212 16.39 30.78 9.48
N VAL A 213 16.30 31.87 8.71
CA VAL A 213 17.49 32.57 8.22
C VAL A 213 17.92 33.47 9.37
N PRO A 214 19.09 33.25 9.99
CA PRO A 214 19.59 34.18 10.98
C PRO A 214 19.83 35.51 10.30
N VAL A 215 19.07 36.54 10.70
CA VAL A 215 19.36 37.91 10.30
C VAL A 215 20.55 38.35 11.15
N SER A 216 21.76 38.31 10.60
CA SER A 216 22.92 38.93 11.24
C SER A 216 22.76 40.45 11.15
N SER A 217 22.79 41.15 12.28
CA SER A 217 22.77 42.62 12.33
C SER A 217 24.14 43.25 12.02
N GLU A 218 25.03 42.52 11.36
CA GLU A 218 26.31 43.06 10.89
C GLU A 218 26.09 43.68 9.52
N TRP A 219 25.98 45.01 9.52
CA TRP A 219 25.99 45.89 8.35
C TRP A 219 27.37 46.52 8.21
#